data_AF-A0AB33BRS9-F1
#
_entry.id   AF-A0AB33BRS9-F1
#
_cell.length_a   1.000
_cell.length_b   1.000
_cell.length_c   1.000
_cell.angle_alpha   90.00
_cell.angle_beta   90.00
_cell.angle_gamma   90.00
#
_symmetry.space_group_name_H-M   'P 1'
#
loop_
_entity.id
_entity.type
_entity.pdbx_description
1 polymer ?
#
loop_
_entity_poly.entity_id
_entity_poly.type
_entity_poly.pdbx_seq_one_letter_code
_entity_poly.pdbx_strand_id
1 'polypeptide(L)'
;MRAETVTLSASQRQQLRSLDAKIILPNYIPPGFRASEIKILAEERKGYAVLFENAENSCFLVEGIENARGDDGLELEGTLALNSPLFGEGYWLNYGTPKDSELRQQFPEPDLYSDWMKMGEYFYRLSGALIAREEYDYPNCRQDISPSEAVKIIESFGDNN
;
A
#
# COMPACT_ATOMS: atom_id res chain seq x y z
N MET A 1 -22.00 -7.71 -5.80
CA MET A 1 -20.91 -7.22 -6.66
C MET A 1 -19.73 -8.16 -6.47
N ARG A 2 -19.13 -8.68 -7.54
CA ARG A 2 -18.06 -9.70 -7.45
C ARG A 2 -16.73 -8.98 -7.26
N ALA A 3 -15.94 -9.43 -6.30
CA ALA A 3 -14.55 -9.03 -6.16
C ALA A 3 -13.77 -9.42 -7.42
N GLU A 4 -12.93 -8.52 -7.90
CA GLU A 4 -11.99 -8.83 -8.98
C GLU A 4 -10.64 -9.22 -8.36
N THR A 5 -10.04 -10.29 -8.88
CA THR A 5 -8.67 -10.69 -8.53
C THR A 5 -7.69 -9.80 -9.28
N VAL A 6 -6.53 -9.54 -8.66
CA VAL A 6 -5.46 -8.78 -9.32
C VAL A 6 -5.09 -9.43 -10.65
N THR A 7 -5.34 -8.71 -11.74
CA THR A 7 -4.96 -9.14 -13.08
C THR A 7 -3.75 -8.34 -13.54
N LEU A 8 -2.56 -8.90 -13.33
CA LEU A 8 -1.33 -8.34 -13.88
C LEU A 8 -1.19 -8.68 -15.38
N SER A 9 -0.56 -7.80 -16.15
CA SER A 9 -0.11 -8.11 -17.50
C SER A 9 1.06 -9.12 -17.47
N ALA A 10 1.37 -9.73 -18.62
CA ALA A 10 2.51 -10.65 -18.72
C ALA A 10 3.85 -9.95 -18.42
N SER A 11 4.02 -8.70 -18.88
CA SER A 11 5.22 -7.92 -18.60
C SER A 11 5.34 -7.54 -17.13
N GLN A 12 4.22 -7.14 -16.49
CA GLN A 12 4.15 -6.84 -15.06
C GLN A 12 4.54 -8.05 -14.20
N ARG A 13 4.01 -9.24 -14.54
CA ARG A 13 4.44 -10.49 -13.89
C ARG A 13 5.91 -10.79 -14.09
N GLN A 14 6.44 -10.54 -15.29
CA GLN A 14 7.86 -10.78 -15.58
C GLN A 14 8.77 -9.84 -14.78
N GLN A 15 8.39 -8.57 -14.61
CA GLN A 15 9.11 -7.60 -13.79
C GLN A 15 9.11 -8.00 -12.31
N LEU A 16 7.97 -8.45 -11.77
CA LEU A 16 7.92 -8.91 -10.38
C LEU A 16 8.70 -10.21 -10.18
N ARG A 17 8.64 -11.16 -11.13
CA ARG A 17 9.41 -12.42 -11.05
C ARG A 17 10.93 -12.22 -11.17
N SER A 18 11.40 -11.09 -11.72
CA SER A 18 12.83 -10.79 -11.69
C SER A 18 13.31 -10.33 -10.32
N LEU A 19 12.39 -10.02 -9.41
CA LEU A 19 12.70 -9.90 -8.00
C LEU A 19 12.74 -11.30 -7.40
N ASP A 20 13.85 -11.65 -6.75
CA ASP A 20 13.91 -12.80 -5.85
C ASP A 20 13.20 -12.44 -4.52
N ALA A 21 11.92 -12.06 -4.66
CA ALA A 21 11.06 -11.53 -3.61
C ALA A 21 9.78 -12.34 -3.53
N LYS A 22 9.21 -12.43 -2.33
CA LYS A 22 7.82 -12.87 -2.20
C LYS A 22 6.89 -11.76 -2.69
N ILE A 23 6.07 -12.06 -3.69
CA ILE A 23 5.11 -11.11 -4.24
C ILE A 23 3.79 -11.27 -3.49
N ILE A 24 3.50 -10.31 -2.61
CA ILE A 24 2.23 -10.21 -1.91
C ILE A 24 1.39 -9.10 -2.55
N LEU A 25 0.19 -9.47 -3.01
CA LEU A 25 -0.78 -8.55 -3.59
C LEU A 25 -2.17 -8.89 -3.02
N PRO A 26 -3.09 -7.92 -2.98
CA PRO A 26 -4.45 -8.14 -2.52
C PRO A 26 -5.21 -9.12 -3.42
N ASN A 27 -5.97 -10.04 -2.82
CA ASN A 27 -6.91 -10.89 -3.55
C ASN A 27 -8.25 -10.17 -3.81
N TYR A 28 -8.51 -9.09 -3.08
CA TYR A 28 -9.67 -8.22 -3.25
C TYR A 28 -9.24 -6.88 -3.84
N ILE A 29 -9.72 -6.58 -5.04
CA ILE A 29 -9.63 -5.24 -5.63
C ILE A 29 -11.02 -4.57 -5.59
N PRO A 30 -11.11 -3.32 -5.08
CA PRO A 30 -12.37 -2.57 -5.09
C PRO A 30 -12.90 -2.40 -6.53
N PRO A 31 -14.22 -2.39 -6.74
CA PRO A 31 -14.79 -2.20 -8.08
C PRO A 31 -14.26 -0.95 -8.76
N GLY A 32 -13.82 -1.08 -10.01
CA GLY A 32 -13.31 0.03 -10.82
C GLY A 32 -11.83 0.37 -10.61
N PHE A 33 -11.15 -0.28 -9.66
CA PHE A 33 -9.70 -0.20 -9.52
C PHE A 33 -8.99 -1.23 -10.39
N ARG A 34 -7.78 -0.90 -10.81
CA ARG A 34 -6.89 -1.81 -11.55
C ARG A 34 -5.44 -1.57 -11.16
N ALA A 35 -4.61 -2.60 -11.27
CA ALA A 35 -3.15 -2.43 -11.20
C ALA A 35 -2.69 -1.69 -12.48
N SER A 36 -2.33 -0.42 -12.35
CA SER A 36 -1.94 0.42 -13.48
C SER A 36 -0.43 0.38 -13.72
N GLU A 37 0.37 0.45 -12.67
CA GLU A 37 1.83 0.58 -12.75
C GLU A 37 2.55 -0.29 -11.72
N ILE A 38 3.77 -0.71 -12.07
CA ILE A 38 4.67 -1.43 -11.17
C ILE A 38 6.02 -0.71 -11.20
N LYS A 39 6.49 -0.32 -10.02
CA LYS A 39 7.85 0.18 -9.81
C LYS A 39 8.69 -0.92 -9.20
N ILE A 40 9.80 -1.24 -9.85
CA ILE A 40 10.84 -2.10 -9.28
C ILE A 40 11.83 -1.21 -8.57
N LEU A 41 12.00 -1.45 -7.28
CA LEU A 41 12.89 -0.68 -6.42
C LEU A 41 14.22 -1.44 -6.30
N ALA A 42 15.32 -0.73 -6.49
CA ALA A 42 16.67 -1.27 -6.44
C ALA A 42 17.49 -0.58 -5.35
N GLU A 43 18.68 -1.11 -5.08
CA GLU A 43 19.65 -0.54 -4.15
C GLU A 43 19.13 -0.49 -2.69
N GLU A 44 19.07 0.68 -2.07
CA GLU A 44 18.80 0.85 -0.63
C GLU A 44 17.38 0.45 -0.19
N ARG A 45 16.43 0.33 -1.13
CA ARG A 45 15.06 -0.14 -0.90
C ARG A 45 14.68 -1.23 -1.89
N LYS A 46 15.46 -2.32 -1.98
CA LYS A 46 15.16 -3.42 -2.91
C LYS A 46 13.74 -3.96 -2.71
N GLY A 47 12.92 -3.98 -3.76
CA GLY A 47 11.52 -4.37 -3.63
C GLY A 47 10.65 -3.96 -4.80
N TYR A 48 9.36 -3.78 -4.53
CA TYR A 48 8.39 -3.29 -5.49
C TYR A 48 7.34 -2.40 -4.86
N ALA A 49 6.70 -1.59 -5.70
CA ALA A 49 5.44 -0.92 -5.42
C ALA A 49 4.49 -1.11 -6.60
N VAL A 50 3.25 -1.49 -6.33
CA VAL A 50 2.20 -1.64 -7.35
C VAL A 50 1.13 -0.57 -7.11
N LEU A 51 0.93 0.29 -8.10
CA LEU A 51 -0.12 1.30 -8.09
C LEU A 51 -1.45 0.70 -8.52
N PHE A 52 -2.46 0.93 -7.70
CA PHE A 52 -3.85 0.67 -8.02
C PHE A 52 -4.58 2.00 -8.12
N GLU A 53 -5.29 2.22 -9.22
CA GLU A 53 -6.05 3.45 -9.45
C GLU A 53 -7.40 3.16 -10.11
N ASN A 54 -8.34 4.09 -9.94
CA ASN A 54 -9.60 4.11 -10.66
C ASN A 54 -9.70 5.32 -11.63
N ALA A 55 -10.78 5.39 -12.40
CA ALA A 55 -11.00 6.48 -13.35
C ALA A 55 -11.19 7.87 -12.71
N GLU A 56 -11.39 7.92 -11.39
CA GLU A 56 -11.58 9.15 -10.60
C GLU A 56 -10.28 9.63 -9.95
N ASN A 57 -9.13 9.00 -10.26
CA ASN A 57 -7.83 9.31 -9.65
C ASN A 57 -7.76 9.01 -8.14
N SER A 58 -8.67 8.16 -7.64
CA SER A 58 -8.51 7.53 -6.34
C SER A 58 -7.60 6.32 -6.47
N CYS A 59 -6.72 6.13 -5.50
CA CYS A 59 -5.58 5.25 -5.64
C CYS A 59 -5.03 4.75 -4.30
N PHE A 60 -4.24 3.68 -4.39
CA PHE A 60 -3.41 3.17 -3.30
C PHE A 60 -2.22 2.41 -3.89
N LEU A 61 -1.17 2.26 -3.09
CA LEU A 61 -0.01 1.44 -3.38
C LEU A 61 -0.01 0.19 -2.52
N VAL A 62 0.49 -0.90 -3.11
CA VAL A 62 0.93 -2.07 -2.37
C VAL A 62 2.43 -2.16 -2.51
N GLU A 63 3.13 -2.05 -1.38
CA GLU A 63 4.58 -2.07 -1.31
C GLU A 63 5.07 -3.41 -0.75
N GLY A 64 6.20 -3.88 -1.27
CA GLY A 64 6.95 -5.02 -0.73
C GLY A 64 8.43 -4.71 -0.79
N ILE A 65 9.04 -4.38 0.36
CA ILE A 65 10.41 -3.85 0.44
C ILE A 65 11.25 -4.72 1.37
N GLU A 66 12.42 -5.12 0.90
CA GLU A 66 13.42 -5.84 1.68
C GLU A 66 14.01 -4.91 2.74
N ASN A 67 14.14 -5.39 3.98
CA ASN A 67 14.73 -4.62 5.08
C ASN A 67 14.13 -3.22 5.28
N ALA A 68 12.83 -3.04 5.01
CA ALA A 68 12.16 -1.77 5.33
C ALA A 68 12.45 -1.42 6.80
N ARG A 69 13.19 -0.33 7.00
CA ARG A 69 13.48 0.23 8.32
C ARG A 69 12.56 1.43 8.52
N GLY A 70 12.08 1.56 9.75
CA GLY A 70 11.27 2.69 10.17
C GLY A 70 9.86 2.24 10.51
N ASP A 71 9.48 2.56 11.74
CA ASP A 71 8.11 2.90 12.04
C ASP A 71 8.21 4.21 12.82
N ASP A 72 8.18 5.29 12.06
CA ASP A 72 8.12 6.66 12.58
C ASP A 72 6.89 7.34 11.96
N GLY A 73 5.93 6.54 11.46
CA GLY A 73 4.71 7.04 10.86
C GLY A 73 4.11 8.11 11.77
N LEU A 74 3.81 9.28 11.19
CA LEU A 74 3.17 10.36 11.92
C LEU A 74 1.94 9.79 12.62
N GLU A 75 1.83 9.93 13.95
CA GLU A 75 0.59 9.55 14.63
C GLU A 75 -0.56 10.32 13.99
N LEU A 76 -1.44 9.61 13.27
CA LEU A 76 -2.60 10.22 12.61
C LEU A 76 -3.81 10.21 13.54
N GLU A 77 -4.81 11.02 13.19
CA GLU A 77 -6.06 11.12 13.97
C GLU A 77 -6.83 9.81 14.06
N GLY A 78 -6.74 8.95 13.04
CA GLY A 78 -7.50 7.72 12.92
C GLY A 78 -6.62 6.48 12.87
N THR A 79 -7.07 5.43 13.55
CA THR A 79 -6.48 4.09 13.47
C THR A 79 -7.58 3.02 13.37
N LEU A 80 -7.39 2.00 12.54
CA LEU A 80 -8.22 0.79 12.49
C LEU A 80 -7.33 -0.44 12.68
N ALA A 81 -7.76 -1.38 13.54
CA ALA A 81 -7.06 -2.65 13.69
C ALA A 81 -7.18 -3.49 12.41
N LEU A 82 -6.10 -4.20 12.07
CA LEU A 82 -6.04 -5.14 10.97
C LEU A 82 -6.02 -6.57 11.49
N ASN A 83 -6.75 -7.45 10.80
CA ASN A 83 -6.70 -8.89 11.01
C ASN A 83 -6.45 -9.58 9.67
N SER A 84 -5.18 -9.66 9.27
CA SER A 84 -4.80 -10.27 8.01
C SER A 84 -4.72 -11.79 8.17
N PRO A 85 -5.38 -12.60 7.33
CA PRO A 85 -5.17 -14.05 7.28
C PRO A 85 -3.72 -14.43 6.98
N LEU A 86 -2.95 -13.55 6.32
CA LEU A 86 -1.57 -13.78 5.93
C LEU A 86 -0.56 -13.33 7.00
N PHE A 87 -0.82 -12.19 7.65
CA PHE A 87 0.13 -11.58 8.61
C PHE A 87 -0.30 -11.71 10.08
N GLY A 88 -1.55 -12.07 10.36
CA GLY A 88 -2.13 -12.12 11.69
C GLY A 88 -2.66 -10.78 12.19
N GLU A 89 -2.83 -10.70 13.50
CA GLU A 89 -3.25 -9.51 14.25
C GLU A 89 -2.05 -8.68 14.73
N GLY A 90 -2.31 -7.48 15.25
CA GLY A 90 -1.28 -6.62 15.85
C GLY A 90 -0.76 -5.50 14.94
N TYR A 91 -1.33 -5.38 13.75
CA TYR A 91 -1.07 -4.30 12.80
C TYR A 91 -2.26 -3.35 12.72
N TRP A 92 -1.99 -2.12 12.30
CA TRP A 92 -2.97 -1.05 12.22
C TRP A 92 -2.94 -0.39 10.84
N LEU A 93 -4.10 0.14 10.45
CA LEU A 93 -4.22 1.14 9.41
C LEU A 93 -4.28 2.51 10.10
N ASN A 94 -3.40 3.42 9.71
CA ASN A 94 -3.34 4.80 10.16
C ASN A 94 -3.92 5.70 9.07
N TYR A 95 -4.76 6.66 9.44
CA TYR A 95 -5.39 7.57 8.47
C TYR A 95 -5.76 8.94 9.04
N GLY A 96 -5.83 9.94 8.16
CA GLY A 96 -6.23 11.31 8.50
C GLY A 96 -5.02 12.24 8.59
N THR A 97 -5.18 13.37 9.29
CA THR A 97 -4.09 14.34 9.45
C THR A 97 -3.23 13.99 10.67
N PRO A 98 -2.01 14.55 10.80
CA PRO A 98 -1.21 14.37 12.00
C PRO A 98 -1.98 14.80 13.26
N LYS A 99 -1.94 13.98 14.31
CA LYS A 99 -2.58 14.22 15.60
C LYS A 99 -1.90 15.35 16.38
N ASP A 100 -0.58 15.44 16.27
CA ASP A 100 0.18 16.55 16.83
C ASP A 100 -0.12 17.86 16.07
N SER A 101 -0.42 18.93 16.82
CA SER A 101 -0.87 20.19 16.23
C SER A 101 0.22 20.96 15.49
N GLU A 102 1.49 20.81 15.88
CA GLU A 102 2.63 21.46 15.22
C GLU A 102 2.98 20.72 13.93
N LEU A 103 2.96 19.38 13.97
CA LEU A 103 3.14 18.55 12.77
C LEU A 103 1.99 18.74 11.79
N ARG A 104 0.75 18.89 12.25
CA ARG A 104 -0.40 19.19 11.38
C ARG A 104 -0.28 20.52 10.65
N GLN A 105 0.32 21.53 11.28
CA GLN A 105 0.58 22.81 10.61
C GLN A 105 1.64 22.69 9.51
N GLN A 106 2.62 21.81 9.69
CA GLN A 106 3.70 21.56 8.72
C GLN A 106 3.25 20.61 7.60
N PHE A 107 2.46 19.59 7.94
CA PHE A 107 1.96 18.54 7.06
C PHE A 107 0.43 18.47 7.19
N PRO A 108 -0.30 19.43 6.60
CA PRO A 108 -1.76 19.53 6.75
C PRO A 108 -2.53 18.54 5.88
N GLU A 109 -1.85 17.89 4.92
CA GLU A 109 -2.47 16.91 4.04
C GLU A 109 -2.80 15.62 4.79
N PRO A 110 -3.98 15.02 4.55
CA PRO A 110 -4.30 13.72 5.10
C PRO A 110 -3.42 12.64 4.46
N ASP A 111 -3.12 11.62 5.25
CA ASP A 111 -2.37 10.45 4.82
C ASP A 111 -3.15 9.17 5.16
N LEU A 112 -2.74 8.05 4.55
CA LEU A 112 -3.31 6.73 4.73
C LEU A 112 -2.20 5.70 4.55
N TYR A 113 -1.87 4.93 5.58
CA TYR A 113 -0.92 3.83 5.45
C TYR A 113 -1.17 2.75 6.49
N SER A 114 -0.87 1.49 6.15
CA SER A 114 -0.77 0.44 7.16
C SER A 114 0.62 0.41 7.77
N ASP A 115 0.70 -0.15 8.98
CA ASP A 115 1.98 -0.58 9.53
C ASP A 115 2.71 -1.51 8.54
N TRP A 116 4.03 -1.58 8.66
CA TRP A 116 4.85 -2.54 7.92
C TRP A 116 4.63 -3.96 8.44
N MET A 117 3.96 -4.79 7.64
CA MET A 117 3.72 -6.20 7.94
C MET A 117 4.89 -7.06 7.47
N LYS A 118 5.57 -7.74 8.40
CA LYS A 118 6.78 -8.51 8.10
C LYS A 118 6.47 -9.92 7.62
N MET A 119 7.14 -10.37 6.55
CA MET A 119 7.21 -11.78 6.16
C MET A 119 8.58 -12.13 5.55
N GLY A 120 9.35 -12.95 6.28
CA GLY A 120 10.73 -13.24 5.91
C GLY A 120 11.59 -11.97 6.00
N GLU A 121 12.36 -11.70 4.94
CA GLU A 121 13.22 -10.51 4.81
C GLU A 121 12.47 -9.27 4.27
N TYR A 122 11.21 -9.44 3.85
CA TYR A 122 10.41 -8.39 3.25
C TYR A 122 9.36 -7.86 4.23
N PHE A 123 9.02 -6.59 4.03
CA PHE A 123 7.96 -5.88 4.73
C PHE A 123 6.97 -5.35 3.71
N TYR A 124 5.69 -5.45 4.04
CA TYR A 124 4.59 -5.14 3.15
C TYR A 124 3.67 -4.11 3.78
N ARG A 125 3.17 -3.16 2.99
CA ARG A 125 2.15 -2.22 3.45
C ARG A 125 1.22 -1.80 2.32
N LEU A 126 0.08 -1.24 2.71
CA LEU A 126 -0.71 -0.39 1.85
C LEU A 126 -0.37 1.07 2.14
N SER A 127 -0.22 1.88 1.10
CA SER A 127 -0.04 3.33 1.22
C SER A 127 -1.01 4.10 0.35
N GLY A 128 -1.36 5.29 0.80
CA GLY A 128 -2.33 6.18 0.17
C GLY A 128 -1.72 7.09 -0.88
N ALA A 129 -2.51 8.08 -1.26
CA ALA A 129 -2.24 9.05 -2.30
C ALA A 129 -1.06 9.95 -1.97
N LEU A 130 -0.88 10.37 -0.71
CA LEU A 130 0.22 11.24 -0.32
C LEU A 130 1.57 10.56 -0.58
N ILE A 131 1.79 9.37 -0.01
CA ILE A 131 3.00 8.55 -0.24
C ILE A 131 3.18 8.23 -1.72
N ALA A 132 2.11 7.90 -2.44
CA ALA A 132 2.21 7.62 -3.87
C ALA A 132 2.70 8.80 -4.70
N ARG A 133 2.29 10.03 -4.36
CA ARG A 133 2.78 11.24 -5.01
C ARG A 133 4.22 11.56 -4.62
N GLU A 134 4.49 11.63 -3.32
CA GLU A 134 5.73 12.17 -2.77
C GLU A 134 6.91 11.19 -2.89
N GLU A 135 6.70 9.90 -2.62
CA GLU A 135 7.78 8.89 -2.64
C GLU A 135 7.91 8.19 -4.00
N TYR A 136 6.81 8.06 -4.75
CA TYR A 136 6.75 7.23 -5.95
C TYR A 136 6.53 7.99 -7.26
N ASP A 137 6.34 9.31 -7.22
CA ASP A 137 6.13 10.18 -8.39
C ASP A 137 4.90 9.76 -9.23
N TYR A 138 3.78 9.49 -8.55
CA TYR A 138 2.49 9.24 -9.17
C TYR A 138 1.56 10.46 -9.03
N PRO A 139 1.78 11.57 -9.78
CA PRO A 139 1.07 12.85 -9.58
C PRO A 139 -0.45 12.78 -9.86
N ASN A 140 -0.90 11.76 -10.57
CA ASN A 140 -2.32 11.53 -10.83
C ASN A 140 -3.01 10.82 -9.66
N CYS A 141 -2.28 10.35 -8.65
CA CYS A 141 -2.84 9.73 -7.47
C CYS A 141 -3.32 10.83 -6.49
N ARG A 142 -4.57 11.27 -6.64
CA ARG A 142 -5.07 12.49 -5.99
C ARG A 142 -5.80 12.25 -4.69
N GLN A 143 -6.38 11.07 -4.53
CA GLN A 143 -7.29 10.78 -3.43
C GLN A 143 -7.09 9.38 -2.88
N ASP A 144 -7.07 9.26 -1.57
CA ASP A 144 -7.09 7.97 -0.90
C ASP A 144 -8.38 7.18 -1.19
N ILE A 145 -8.26 5.86 -1.09
CA ILE A 145 -9.40 5.01 -0.81
C ILE A 145 -9.93 5.27 0.62
N SER A 146 -11.17 4.86 0.90
CA SER A 146 -11.69 5.01 2.27
C SER A 146 -10.95 4.07 3.25
N PRO A 147 -10.84 4.43 4.54
CA PRO A 147 -10.17 3.57 5.52
C PRO A 147 -10.78 2.17 5.62
N SER A 148 -12.11 2.05 5.56
CA SER A 148 -12.79 0.76 5.59
C SER A 148 -12.53 -0.09 4.34
N GLU A 149 -12.28 0.55 3.19
CA GLU A 149 -11.89 -0.16 1.98
C GLU A 149 -10.43 -0.60 2.04
N ALA A 150 -9.54 0.25 2.57
CA ALA A 150 -8.14 -0.11 2.81
C ALA A 150 -8.00 -1.35 3.70
N VAL A 151 -8.76 -1.43 4.79
CA VAL A 151 -8.79 -2.64 5.65
C VAL A 151 -9.14 -3.89 4.84
N LYS A 152 -10.20 -3.87 4.04
CA LYS A 152 -10.60 -5.04 3.21
C LYS A 152 -9.50 -5.46 2.24
N ILE A 153 -8.80 -4.49 1.65
CA ILE A 153 -7.71 -4.75 0.71
C ILE A 153 -6.54 -5.41 1.44
N ILE A 154 -6.10 -4.84 2.57
CA ILE A 154 -4.98 -5.34 3.37
C ILE A 154 -5.28 -6.75 3.91
N GLU A 155 -6.48 -6.96 4.45
CA GLU A 155 -6.92 -8.26 4.94
C GLU A 155 -7.13 -9.29 3.82
N SER A 156 -7.09 -8.86 2.56
CA SER A 156 -7.12 -9.77 1.41
C SER A 156 -5.73 -10.13 0.87
N PHE A 157 -4.66 -9.55 1.41
CA PHE A 157 -3.28 -9.83 0.96
C PHE A 157 -3.01 -11.33 0.91
N GLY A 158 -2.45 -11.79 -0.21
CA GLY A 158 -2.13 -13.19 -0.45
C GLY A 158 -0.81 -13.35 -1.18
N ASP A 159 -0.24 -14.55 -1.07
CA ASP A 159 0.94 -14.95 -1.84
C ASP A 159 0.55 -15.15 -3.31
N ASN A 160 1.19 -14.40 -4.22
CA ASN A 160 0.90 -14.37 -5.66
C ASN A 160 2.04 -14.95 -6.52
N ASN A 161 2.96 -15.71 -5.90
CA ASN A 161 4.04 -16.41 -6.60
C ASN A 161 3.57 -17.64 -7.40
#